data_AF-A0A060CK12-F1
#
_entry.id   AF-A0A060CK12-F1
#
_cell.length_a   1.000
_cell.length_b   1.000
_cell.length_c   1.000
_cell.angle_alpha   90.00
_cell.angle_beta   90.00
_cell.angle_gamma   90.00
#
_symmetry.space_group_name_H-M   'P 1'
#
loop_
_entity.id
_entity.type
_entity.pdbx_description
1 polymer ?
#
loop_
_entity_poly.entity_id
_entity_poly.type
_entity_poly.pdbx_seq_one_letter_code
_entity_poly.pdbx_strand_id
1 'polypeptide(L)'
;MKNPLAPLLRCCLAAGSLLFAPSLPAAESPRSGETGRYRNLFVELLGKTEAEVDAKLEAAFRKLFYGDPWNERLYFPGPDGTAYIPDVGNRDVRSEGLSYGM
;
A
#
# COMPACT_ATOMS: atom_id res chain seq x y z
N MET A 1 -10.91 -61.94 39.77
CA MET A 1 -10.28 -60.90 38.94
C MET A 1 -11.08 -60.76 37.66
N LYS A 2 -11.73 -59.61 37.45
CA LYS A 2 -12.67 -59.35 36.35
C LYS A 2 -11.98 -58.40 35.35
N ASN A 3 -11.94 -58.79 34.08
CA ASN A 3 -11.73 -57.89 32.94
C ASN A 3 -13.08 -57.17 32.66
N PRO A 4 -13.24 -56.31 31.63
CA PRO A 4 -12.41 -55.26 31.00
C PRO A 4 -13.19 -53.92 30.96
N LEU A 5 -12.69 -52.85 30.32
CA LEU A 5 -13.44 -51.84 29.51
C LEU A 5 -12.68 -50.51 29.40
N ALA A 6 -12.38 -50.11 28.17
CA ALA A 6 -12.03 -48.74 27.80
C ALA A 6 -13.18 -47.77 28.12
N PRO A 7 -12.89 -46.47 28.27
CA PRO A 7 -13.70 -45.52 27.52
C PRO A 7 -12.92 -44.37 26.87
N LEU A 8 -13.31 -44.12 25.62
CA LEU A 8 -13.68 -42.82 25.08
C LEU A 8 -12.58 -41.76 24.93
N LEU A 9 -11.95 -41.86 23.74
CA LEU A 9 -11.57 -40.74 22.88
C LEU A 9 -12.57 -39.57 23.01
N ARG A 10 -12.23 -38.57 23.82
CA ARG A 10 -12.99 -37.32 23.90
C ARG A 10 -12.51 -36.43 22.77
N CYS A 11 -13.22 -36.51 21.66
CA CYS A 11 -13.16 -35.58 20.55
C CYS A 11 -13.57 -34.19 21.08
N CYS A 12 -12.61 -33.40 21.55
CA CYS A 12 -12.82 -31.98 21.76
C CYS A 12 -12.80 -31.32 20.38
N LEU A 13 -13.99 -31.20 19.78
CA LEU A 13 -14.30 -30.13 18.86
C LEU A 13 -13.96 -28.82 19.59
N ALA A 14 -12.73 -28.32 19.40
CA ALA A 14 -12.51 -26.89 19.50
C ALA A 14 -13.24 -26.30 18.29
N ALA A 15 -14.52 -25.99 18.48
CA ALA A 15 -15.22 -25.07 17.61
C ALA A 15 -14.36 -23.80 17.62
N GLY A 16 -13.59 -23.62 16.55
CA GLY A 16 -12.83 -22.42 16.30
C GLY A 16 -13.83 -21.30 16.26
N SER A 17 -13.99 -20.62 17.39
CA SER A 17 -14.71 -19.36 17.45
C SER A 17 -13.99 -18.47 16.44
N LEU A 18 -14.68 -18.17 15.34
CA LEU A 18 -14.33 -17.04 14.50
C LEU A 18 -14.18 -15.86 15.45
N LEU A 19 -12.93 -15.50 15.74
CA LEU A 19 -12.61 -14.23 16.36
C LEU A 19 -13.06 -13.19 15.36
N PHE A 20 -14.30 -12.73 15.53
CA PHE A 20 -14.75 -11.49 14.95
C PHE A 20 -13.89 -10.40 15.59
N ALA A 21 -12.76 -10.12 14.96
CA ALA A 21 -11.93 -8.99 15.33
C ALA A 21 -12.82 -7.76 15.18
N PRO A 22 -13.11 -6.99 16.25
CA PRO A 22 -13.85 -5.76 16.10
C PRO A 22 -13.05 -4.88 15.15
N SER A 23 -13.69 -4.44 14.07
CA SER A 23 -13.13 -3.41 13.20
C SER A 23 -12.88 -2.19 14.09
N LEU A 24 -11.61 -1.85 14.31
CA LEU A 24 -11.24 -0.63 15.01
C LEU A 24 -12.00 0.52 14.34
N PRO A 25 -12.73 1.36 15.11
CA PRO A 25 -13.40 2.50 14.53
C PRO A 25 -12.34 3.33 13.78
N ALA A 26 -12.63 3.68 12.53
CA ALA A 26 -11.74 4.52 11.75
C ALA A 26 -11.49 5.81 12.54
N ALA A 27 -10.25 6.01 12.99
CA ALA A 27 -9.88 7.20 13.75
C ALA A 27 -10.29 8.44 12.95
N GLU A 28 -11.02 9.35 13.60
CA GLU A 28 -11.50 10.59 13.00
C GLU A 28 -10.33 11.33 12.35
N SER A 29 -10.52 11.81 11.12
CA SER A 29 -9.44 12.49 10.40
C SER A 29 -9.05 13.76 11.17
N PRO A 30 -7.77 14.04 11.40
CA PRO A 30 -7.32 15.20 12.18
C PRO A 30 -7.50 16.54 11.45
N ARG A 31 -8.40 16.62 10.45
CA ARG A 31 -8.55 17.74 9.51
C ARG A 31 -7.18 18.23 9.03
N SER A 32 -6.45 17.36 8.32
CA SER A 32 -5.03 17.60 7.98
C SER A 32 -4.75 18.93 7.28
N GLY A 33 -5.71 19.44 6.49
CA GLY A 33 -5.59 20.77 5.87
C GLY A 33 -5.63 21.94 6.86
N GLU A 34 -6.25 21.78 8.02
CA GLU A 34 -6.28 22.80 9.09
C GLU A 34 -5.09 22.65 10.04
N THR A 35 -4.71 21.40 10.35
CA THR A 35 -3.69 21.11 11.38
C THR A 35 -2.28 20.96 10.83
N GLY A 36 -2.12 20.77 9.52
CA GLY A 36 -0.84 20.43 8.89
C GLY A 36 -0.32 19.03 9.25
N ARG A 37 -1.09 18.24 10.00
CA ARG A 37 -0.70 16.89 10.44
C ARG A 37 -1.35 15.84 9.55
N TYR A 38 -0.52 15.12 8.81
CA TYR A 38 -0.94 14.05 7.90
C TYR A 38 -0.64 12.69 8.53
N ARG A 39 -1.61 11.79 8.48
CA ARG A 39 -1.47 10.42 9.00
C ARG A 39 -0.62 9.58 8.06
N ASN A 40 0.33 8.82 8.60
CA ASN A 40 1.06 7.82 7.83
C ASN A 40 0.36 6.47 7.94
N LEU A 41 -0.54 6.18 7.00
CA LEU A 41 -1.33 4.94 7.02
C LEU A 41 -0.48 3.68 6.79
N PHE A 42 0.68 3.79 6.15
CA PHE A 42 1.59 2.66 6.00
C PHE A 42 2.19 2.24 7.36
N VAL A 43 2.50 3.21 8.21
CA VAL A 43 2.97 2.96 9.57
C VAL A 43 1.81 2.45 10.44
N GLU A 44 0.69 3.17 10.45
CA GLU A 44 -0.44 2.89 11.34
C GLU A 44 -1.14 1.56 11.05
N LEU A 45 -1.37 1.23 9.77
CA LEU A 45 -2.19 0.07 9.38
C LEU A 45 -1.35 -1.13 8.97
N LEU A 46 -0.15 -0.92 8.42
CA LEU A 46 0.70 -1.99 7.91
C LEU A 46 1.94 -2.25 8.79
N GLY A 47 2.14 -1.48 9.86
CA GLY A 47 3.25 -1.65 10.79
C GLY A 47 4.63 -1.39 10.15
N LYS A 48 4.67 -0.55 9.12
CA LYS A 48 5.93 -0.15 8.48
C LYS A 48 6.68 0.86 9.32
N THR A 49 8.01 0.83 9.20
CA THR A 49 8.86 1.91 9.73
C THR A 49 8.84 3.09 8.76
N GLU A 50 9.02 4.30 9.28
CA GLU A 50 9.13 5.51 8.44
C GLU A 50 10.22 5.35 7.37
N ALA A 51 11.37 4.78 7.73
CA ALA A 51 12.47 4.53 6.80
C ALA A 51 12.09 3.58 5.64
N GLU A 52 11.27 2.55 5.88
CA GLU A 52 10.76 1.69 4.81
C GLU A 52 9.79 2.44 3.89
N VAL A 53 8.98 3.34 4.45
CA VAL A 53 8.03 4.16 3.68
C VAL A 53 8.81 5.13 2.79
N ASP A 54 9.76 5.87 3.35
CA ASP A 54 10.61 6.82 2.62
C ASP A 54 11.38 6.12 1.50
N ALA A 55 12.00 4.96 1.81
CA ALA A 55 12.71 4.19 0.80
C ALA A 55 11.80 3.73 -0.35
N LYS A 56 10.55 3.39 -0.05
CA LYS A 56 9.58 2.97 -1.06
C LYS A 56 9.08 4.14 -1.91
N LEU A 57 8.85 5.31 -1.30
CA LEU A 57 8.47 6.53 -2.02
C LEU A 57 9.59 6.97 -2.97
N GLU A 58 10.83 7.03 -2.48
CA GLU A 58 12.01 7.39 -3.29
C GLU A 58 12.22 6.41 -4.44
N ALA A 59 12.11 5.11 -4.19
CA ALA A 59 12.22 4.09 -5.23
C ALA A 59 11.14 4.24 -6.30
N ALA A 60 9.89 4.55 -5.91
CA ALA A 60 8.80 4.77 -6.85
C ALA A 60 9.03 6.04 -7.70
N PHE A 61 9.43 7.15 -7.07
CA PHE A 61 9.76 8.39 -7.77
C PHE A 61 10.88 8.16 -8.78
N ARG A 62 11.99 7.55 -8.36
CA ARG A 62 13.11 7.24 -9.24
C ARG A 62 12.71 6.35 -10.40
N LYS A 63 11.91 5.31 -10.16
CA LYS A 63 11.44 4.40 -11.20
C LYS A 63 10.62 5.15 -12.26
N LEU A 64 9.68 6.00 -11.84
CA LEU A 64 8.79 6.70 -12.76
C LEU A 64 9.45 7.90 -13.45
N PHE A 65 10.41 8.58 -12.82
CA PHE A 65 11.05 9.78 -13.40
C PHE A 65 12.38 9.51 -14.09
N TYR A 66 13.14 8.52 -13.61
CA TYR A 66 14.51 8.27 -14.05
C TYR A 66 14.79 6.80 -14.39
N GLY A 67 13.80 5.91 -14.27
CA GLY A 67 13.94 4.49 -14.55
C GLY A 67 14.17 4.16 -16.02
N ASP A 68 14.12 2.88 -16.34
CA ASP A 68 14.25 2.39 -17.71
C ASP A 68 13.18 3.02 -18.64
N PRO A 69 13.57 3.62 -19.78
CA PRO A 69 12.63 4.33 -20.66
C PRO A 69 11.60 3.43 -21.35
N TRP A 70 11.79 2.11 -21.35
CA TRP A 70 10.92 1.16 -22.04
C TRP A 70 9.94 0.44 -21.11
N ASN A 71 10.29 0.30 -19.82
CA ASN A 71 9.53 -0.52 -18.88
C ASN A 71 9.09 0.21 -17.60
N GLU A 72 9.58 1.42 -17.34
CA GLU A 72 9.40 2.07 -16.04
C GLU A 72 9.06 3.56 -16.12
N ARG A 73 9.82 4.31 -16.92
CA ARG A 73 9.78 5.77 -16.92
C ARG A 73 8.52 6.31 -17.58
N LEU A 74 7.95 7.33 -16.97
CA LEU A 74 6.85 8.14 -17.50
C LEU A 74 7.23 9.61 -17.70
N TYR A 75 8.31 10.12 -17.12
CA TYR A 75 8.78 11.50 -17.34
C TYR A 75 9.83 11.59 -18.45
N PHE A 76 9.59 12.37 -19.49
CA PHE A 76 10.52 12.52 -20.62
C PHE A 76 10.93 14.00 -20.79
N PRO A 77 12.19 14.36 -20.51
CA PRO A 77 12.70 15.71 -20.74
C PRO A 77 12.94 15.98 -22.23
N GLY A 78 12.55 17.16 -22.69
CA GLY A 78 12.86 17.72 -24.00
C GLY A 78 14.11 18.60 -24.00
N PRO A 79 14.64 18.97 -25.18
CA PRO A 79 15.88 19.73 -25.31
C PRO A 79 15.79 21.15 -24.76
N ASP A 80 14.61 21.76 -24.73
CA ASP A 80 14.40 23.16 -24.35
C ASP A 80 14.06 23.32 -22.85
N GLY A 81 14.42 22.34 -22.03
CA GLY A 81 14.06 22.31 -20.61
C GLY A 81 12.57 22.03 -20.34
N THR A 82 11.82 21.67 -21.37
CA THR A 82 10.44 21.17 -21.25
C THR A 82 10.45 19.69 -20.87
N ALA A 83 9.31 19.16 -20.43
CA ALA A 83 9.12 17.73 -20.26
C ALA A 83 7.67 17.35 -20.48
N TYR A 84 7.43 16.08 -20.78
CA TYR A 84 6.08 15.54 -20.91
C TYR A 84 5.96 14.19 -20.21
N ILE A 85 4.72 13.86 -19.83
CA ILE A 85 4.33 12.57 -19.27
C ILE A 85 3.30 11.95 -20.20
N PRO A 86 3.69 11.00 -21.08
CA PRO A 86 2.79 10.42 -22.06
C PRO A 86 1.93 9.33 -21.43
N ASP A 87 0.73 9.13 -21.98
CA ASP A 87 0.04 7.86 -21.86
C ASP A 87 0.71 6.87 -22.82
N VAL A 88 1.56 6.01 -22.26
CA VAL A 88 2.33 5.02 -23.05
C VAL A 88 1.45 4.01 -23.77
N GLY A 89 0.23 3.75 -23.28
CA GLY A 89 -0.71 2.82 -23.87
C GLY A 89 -1.38 3.40 -25.12
N ASN A 90 -1.74 4.69 -25.06
CA ASN A 90 -2.42 5.39 -26.15
C ASN A 90 -1.48 6.18 -27.07
N ARG A 91 -0.20 6.32 -26.70
CA ARG A 91 0.84 7.01 -27.48
C ARG A 91 0.53 8.50 -27.72
N ASP A 92 -0.10 9.15 -26.75
CA ASP A 92 -0.40 10.58 -26.74
C ASP A 92 0.05 11.24 -25.43
N VAL A 93 -0.02 12.57 -25.38
CA VAL A 93 0.19 13.36 -24.15
C VAL A 93 -1.14 13.99 -23.76
N ARG A 94 -1.53 13.83 -22.49
CA ARG A 94 -2.81 14.34 -21.96
C ARG A 94 -2.56 15.34 -20.85
N SER A 95 -3.45 16.33 -20.75
CA SER A 95 -3.44 17.33 -19.67
C SER A 95 -3.47 16.68 -18.28
N GLU A 96 -4.16 15.55 -18.14
CA GLU A 96 -4.20 14.76 -16.91
C GLU A 96 -2.80 14.28 -16.49
N GLY A 97 -2.06 13.59 -17.37
CA GLY A 97 -0.72 13.10 -17.07
C GLY A 97 0.27 14.23 -16.76
N LEU A 98 0.14 15.37 -17.44
CA LEU A 98 0.91 16.57 -17.11
C LEU A 98 0.54 17.10 -15.72
N SER A 99 -0.76 17.18 -15.38
CA SER A 99 -1.22 17.67 -14.08
C SER A 99 -0.83 16.75 -12.92
N TYR A 100 -0.65 15.45 -13.16
CA TYR A 100 -0.22 14.49 -12.15
C TYR A 100 1.29 14.56 -11.87
N GLY A 101 2.09 15.02 -12.83
CA GLY A 101 3.53 15.15 -12.66
C GLY A 101 4.00 16.46 -12.02
N MET A 102 3.16 17.49 -12.03
CA MET A 102 3.42 18.81 -11.46
C MET A 102 3.20 18.81 -9.94
#